data_AF-A0A523WJF2-F1
#
_entry.id   AF-A0A523WJF2-F1
#
_cell.length_a   1.000
_cell.length_b   1.000
_cell.length_c   1.000
_cell.angle_alpha   90.00
_cell.angle_beta   90.00
_cell.angle_gamma   90.00
#
_symmetry.space_group_name_H-M   'P 1'
#
loop_
_entity.id
_entity.type
_entity.pdbx_description
1 polymer ?
#
loop_
_entity_poly.entity_id
_entity_poly.type
_entity_poly.pdbx_seq_one_letter_code
_entity_poly.pdbx_strand_id
1 'polypeptide(L)' 'MLKRKDDKSAGYRQIGFLTLIPIIMVVAPLLGYFLGSFLDEKLGTEPYLMIEIIGFGFGAAGKEVYELIKRSAKEE' A
#
# COMPACT_ATOMS: atom_id res chain seq x y z
N MET A 1 27.20 -27.02 -18.48
CA MET A 1 26.64 -25.74 -18.94
C MET A 1 25.31 -25.52 -18.22
N LEU A 2 25.35 -24.94 -17.02
CA LEU A 2 24.15 -24.75 -16.20
C LEU A 2 23.31 -23.61 -16.78
N LYS A 3 22.11 -23.96 -17.24
CA LYS A 3 21.13 -23.07 -17.86
C LYS A 3 20.58 -22.13 -16.78
N ARG A 4 21.14 -20.92 -16.65
CA ARG A 4 20.56 -19.85 -15.80
C ARG A 4 19.18 -19.53 -16.35
N LYS A 5 18.15 -19.96 -15.64
CA LYS A 5 16.73 -19.76 -15.98
C LYS A 5 16.07 -18.83 -14.94
N ASP A 6 16.85 -17.92 -14.36
CA ASP A 6 16.42 -17.05 -13.24
C ASP A 6 16.27 -15.57 -13.58
N ASP A 7 16.75 -15.08 -14.73
CA ASP A 7 16.63 -13.63 -15.04
C ASP A 7 15.21 -13.18 -15.41
N LYS A 8 14.39 -14.08 -15.96
CA LYS A 8 13.02 -13.69 -16.38
C LYS A 8 12.08 -13.53 -15.19
N SER A 9 12.23 -14.31 -14.12
CA SER A 9 11.37 -14.24 -12.94
C SER A 9 11.62 -12.97 -12.11
N ALA A 10 12.86 -12.46 -12.10
CA ALA A 10 13.22 -11.21 -11.44
C ALA A 10 12.55 -9.98 -12.10
N GLY A 11 12.56 -9.90 -13.43
CA GLY A 11 11.90 -8.81 -14.17
C GLY A 11 10.37 -8.80 -14.02
N TYR A 12 9.72 -9.96 -14.04
CA TYR A 12 8.26 -10.04 -13.80
C TYR A 12 7.88 -9.68 -12.36
N ARG A 13 8.73 -9.98 -11.36
CA ARG A 13 8.51 -9.55 -9.97
C ARG A 13 8.62 -8.03 -9.85
N GLN A 14 9.64 -7.40 -10.42
CA GLN A 14 9.81 -5.94 -10.40
C GLN A 14 8.61 -5.20 -11.03
N ILE A 15 8.08 -5.71 -12.15
CA ILE A 15 6.89 -5.12 -12.81
C ILE A 15 5.64 -5.28 -11.94
N GLY A 16 5.45 -6.47 -11.33
CA GLY A 16 4.32 -6.71 -10.41
C GLY A 16 4.34 -5.76 -9.22
N PHE A 17 5.50 -5.52 -8.60
CA PHE A 17 5.64 -4.57 -7.49
C PHE A 17 5.33 -3.13 -7.91
N LEU A 18 5.80 -2.69 -9.08
CA LEU A 18 5.56 -1.33 -9.56
C LEU A 18 4.07 -1.03 -9.79
N THR A 19 3.31 -2.04 -10.24
CA THR A 19 1.86 -1.91 -10.43
C THR A 19 1.05 -1.94 -9.15
N LEU A 20 1.54 -2.62 -8.11
CA LEU A 20 0.84 -2.73 -6.82
C LEU A 20 0.95 -1.46 -5.97
N ILE A 21 2.06 -0.73 -6.06
CA ILE A 21 2.27 0.52 -5.33
C ILE A 21 1.13 1.53 -5.51
N PRO A 22 0.75 1.95 -6.74
CA PRO A 22 -0.36 2.89 -6.91
C PRO A 22 -1.70 2.31 -6.48
N ILE A 23 -1.90 0.99 -6.61
CA ILE A 23 -3.13 0.33 -6.15
C ILE A 23 -3.24 0.43 -4.63
N ILE A 24 -2.20 0.09 -3.88
CA ILE A 24 -2.18 0.16 -2.40
C ILE A 24 -2.42 1.60 -1.92
N MET A 25 -1.80 2.57 -2.59
CA MET A 25 -1.97 4.00 -2.28
C MET A 25 -3.39 4.52 -2.46
N VAL A 26 -4.19 3.90 -3.35
CA VAL A 26 -5.61 4.26 -3.58
C VAL A 26 -6.54 3.44 -2.67
N VAL A 27 -6.25 2.16 -2.48
CA VAL A 27 -7.05 1.25 -1.66
C VAL A 27 -7.03 1.66 -0.20
N ALA A 28 -5.90 2.13 0.34
CA ALA A 28 -5.79 2.54 1.74
C ALA A 28 -6.74 3.70 2.12
N PRO A 29 -6.78 4.83 1.39
CA PRO A 29 -7.79 5.88 1.60
C PRO A 29 -9.24 5.40 1.44
N LEU A 30 -9.51 4.55 0.44
CA LEU A 30 -10.87 4.04 0.20
C LEU A 30 -11.38 3.19 1.36
N LEU A 31 -10.53 2.28 1.88
CA LEU A 31 -10.85 1.49 3.05
C LEU A 31 -10.99 2.36 4.30
N GLY A 32 -10.10 3.35 4.47
CA GLY A 32 -10.17 4.28 5.58
C GLY A 32 -11.45 5.12 5.57
N TYR A 33 -11.90 5.56 4.40
CA TYR A 33 -13.17 6.26 4.23
C TYR A 33 -14.35 5.37 4.60
N PHE A 34 -14.41 4.15 4.05
CA PHE A 34 -15.56 3.27 4.24
C PHE A 34 -15.69 2.76 5.68
N LEU A 35 -14.57 2.40 6.31
CA LEU A 35 -14.53 1.98 7.71
C LEU A 35 -14.74 3.18 8.65
N GLY A 36 -14.15 4.32 8.29
CA GLY A 36 -14.27 5.58 9.01
C GLY A 36 -15.70 6.07 9.08
N SER A 37 -16.38 6.16 7.93
CA SER A 37 -17.77 6.59 7.85
C SER A 37 -18.71 5.64 8.58
N PHE A 38 -18.49 4.32 8.46
CA PHE A 38 -19.29 3.33 9.18
C PHE A 38 -19.15 3.45 10.70
N LEU A 39 -17.94 3.70 11.20
CA LEU A 39 -17.72 3.90 12.63
C LEU A 39 -18.24 5.26 13.11
N ASP A 40 -18.04 6.31 12.32
CA ASP A 40 -18.53 7.66 12.62
C ASP A 40 -20.06 7.70 12.70
N GLU A 41 -20.77 7.04 11.78
CA GLU A 41 -22.24 6.95 11.79
C GLU A 41 -22.74 6.16 13.02
N LYS A 42 -22.02 5.11 13.43
CA LYS A 42 -22.36 4.30 14.60
C LYS A 42 -22.10 5.01 15.93
N LEU A 43 -21.07 5.85 15.99
CA LEU A 43 -20.65 6.55 17.21
C LEU A 43 -21.17 7.99 17.30
N GLY A 44 -21.74 8.51 16.21
CA GLY A 44 -22.19 9.91 16.12
C GLY A 44 -21.04 10.92 16.11
N THR A 45 -19.84 10.49 15.69
CA THR A 45 -18.60 11.29 15.72
C THR A 45 -18.23 11.86 14.34
N GLU A 46 -19.13 11.79 13.37
CA GLU A 46 -18.87 12.23 12.00
C GLU A 46 -18.46 13.72 11.93
N PRO A 47 -17.32 14.07 11.28
CA PRO A 47 -16.42 13.24 10.46
C PRO A 47 -15.04 12.99 11.10
N TYR A 48 -14.90 13.07 12.43
CA TYR A 48 -13.59 13.08 13.10
C TYR A 48 -12.87 11.73 13.02
N LEU A 49 -13.57 10.62 13.28
CA LEU A 49 -12.96 9.30 13.34
C LEU A 49 -12.58 8.81 11.93
N MET A 50 -13.36 9.19 10.92
CA MET A 50 -13.03 8.96 9.52
C MET A 50 -11.71 9.63 9.13
N ILE A 51 -11.52 10.90 9.49
CA ILE A 51 -10.29 11.64 9.16
C ILE A 51 -9.07 10.99 9.83
N GLU A 52 -9.19 10.58 11.10
CA GLU A 52 -8.10 9.88 11.79
C GLU A 52 -7.75 8.55 11.12
N ILE A 53 -8.75 7.71 10.83
CA ILE A 53 -8.53 6.39 10.20
C ILE A 53 -7.91 6.55 8.80
N ILE A 54 -8.38 7.50 7.99
CA ILE A 54 -7.77 7.80 6.68
C ILE A 54 -6.32 8.25 6.87
N GLY A 55 -6.05 9.15 7.82
CA GLY A 55 -4.70 9.64 8.10
C GLY A 55 -3.73 8.53 8.49
N PHE A 56 -4.14 7.66 9.41
CA PHE A 56 -3.35 6.49 9.81
C PHE A 56 -3.16 5.49 8.68
N GLY A 57 -4.23 5.19 7.93
CA GLY A 57 -4.18 4.25 6.80
C GLY A 57 -3.27 4.74 5.67
N PHE A 58 -3.37 6.02 5.32
CA PHE A 58 -2.52 6.62 4.28
C PHE A 58 -1.06 6.71 4.72
N GLY A 59 -0.79 7.10 5.97
CA GLY A 59 0.57 7.14 6.52
C GLY A 59 1.22 5.76 6.56
N ALA A 60 0.47 4.73 6.97
CA ALA A 60 0.94 3.34 7.00
C ALA A 60 1.26 2.82 5.57
N ALA A 61 0.37 3.05 4.61
CA ALA A 61 0.57 2.65 3.22
C ALA A 61 1.80 3.36 2.60
N GLY A 62 1.96 4.66 2.83
CA GLY A 62 3.12 5.41 2.37
C GLY A 62 4.45 4.90 2.95
N LYS A 63 4.46 4.56 4.25
CA LYS A 63 5.61 3.95 4.90
C LYS A 63 5.97 2.59 4.29
N GLU A 64 4.97 1.74 4.04
CA GLU A 64 5.19 0.42 3.44
C GLU A 64 5.74 0.53 2.02
N VAL A 65 5.17 1.42 1.20
CA VAL A 65 5.68 1.71 -0.15
C VAL A 65 7.13 2.20 -0.11
N TYR A 66 7.44 3.15 0.78
CA TYR A 66 8.80 3.68 0.93
C TYR A 66 9.80 2.56 1.30
N GLU A 67 9.39 1.68 2.20
CA GLU A 67 10.25 0.58 2.64
C GLU A 67 10.42 -0.50 1.58
N LEU A 68 9.38 -0.79 0.79
CA LEU A 68 9.48 -1.67 -0.38
C LEU A 68 10.46 -1.11 -1.42
N ILE A 69 10.35 0.18 -1.77
CA ILE A 69 11.27 0.84 -2.71
C ILE A 69 12.70 0.79 -2.18
N LYS A 70 12.90 1.09 -0.89
CA LYS A 70 14.23 1.08 -0.27
C LYS A 70 14.86 -0.32 -0.23
N ARG A 71 14.07 -1.37 -0.02
CA ARG A 71 14.55 -2.76 -0.07
C ARG A 71 14.95 -3.15 -1.49
N SER A 72 14.10 -2.86 -2.47
CA SER A 72 14.40 -3.11 -3.88
C SER A 72 15.66 -2.37 -4.34
N ALA A 73 15.88 -1.15 -3.89
CA ALA A 73 17.07 -0.37 -4.22
C ALA A 73 18.36 -0.83 -3.52
N LYS A 74 18.27 -1.68 -2.48
CA LYS A 74 19.42 -2.21 -1.73
C LYS A 74 19.80 -3.63 -2.16
N GLU A 75 18.90 -4.31 -2.86
CA GLU A 75 19.15 -5.65 -3.44
C GLU A 75 19.88 -5.57 -4.80
N GLU A 76 20.03 -4.37 -5.37
CA GLU A 76 20.92 -4.05 -6.50
C GLU A 76 22.28 -3.52 -6.01
#